data_AF-A0A3D0WRM4-F1
#
_entry.id   AF-A0A3D0WRM4-F1
#
_cell.length_a   1.000
_cell.length_b   1.000
_cell.length_c   1.000
_cell.angle_alpha   90.00
_cell.angle_beta   90.00
_cell.angle_gamma   90.00
#
_symmetry.space_group_name_H-M   'P 1'
#
loop_
_entity.id
_entity.type
_entity.pdbx_description
1 polymer ?
#
loop_
_entity_poly.entity_id
_entity_poly.type
_entity_poly.pdbx_seq_one_letter_code
_entity_poly.pdbx_strand_id
1 'polypeptide(L)'
;SWARLKNPVNDTGNGGSPPALVKLQDGRLALAYIYRSVYGSRVNVRFSSDNGESWSDEVVLRSGDGANRDAGYPRMVQRPDGKLVLIYYWNNANDEDSTPYRYIASTIFDPGKWK
;
A
#
# COMPACT_ATOMS: atom_id res chain seq x y z
N SER A 1 9.08 6.45 26.89
CA SER A 1 7.69 5.95 27.01
C SER A 1 7.13 5.77 25.60
N TRP A 2 6.04 5.01 25.46
CA TRP A 2 5.31 4.89 24.19
C TRP A 2 3.97 5.60 24.32
N ALA A 3 3.59 6.36 23.29
CA ALA A 3 2.27 6.98 23.18
C ALA A 3 1.59 6.46 21.90
N ARG A 4 0.30 6.14 22.00
CA ARG A 4 -0.48 5.67 20.86
C ARG A 4 -1.03 6.86 20.07
N LEU A 5 -0.78 6.88 18.76
CA LEU A 5 -1.39 7.82 17.82
C LEU A 5 -2.71 7.27 17.25
N LYS A 6 -3.43 8.12 16.51
CA LYS A 6 -4.65 7.73 15.77
C LYS A 6 -4.33 6.62 14.75
N ASN A 7 -5.36 5.84 14.43
CA ASN A 7 -5.24 4.86 13.35
C ASN A 7 -5.00 5.61 12.02
N PRO A 8 -3.97 5.24 11.23
CA PRO A 8 -3.70 5.90 9.95
C PRO A 8 -4.72 5.55 8.87
N VAL A 9 -5.41 4.42 9.03
CA VAL A 9 -6.38 3.86 8.09
C VAL A 9 -7.52 3.24 8.91
N ASN A 10 -8.76 3.58 8.59
CA ASN A 10 -9.93 3.08 9.31
C ASN A 10 -10.45 1.74 8.74
N ASP A 11 -10.24 1.48 7.45
CA ASP A 11 -10.68 0.27 6.77
C ASP A 11 -9.58 -0.28 5.85
N THR A 12 -9.24 -1.56 6.03
CA THR A 12 -8.25 -2.29 5.24
C THR A 12 -8.86 -3.52 4.55
N GLY A 13 -10.20 -3.59 4.52
CA GLY A 13 -10.96 -4.73 4.04
C GLY A 13 -10.90 -5.91 5.01
N ASN A 14 -10.91 -7.13 4.47
CA ASN A 14 -10.99 -8.36 5.26
C ASN A 14 -9.61 -8.74 5.86
N GLY A 15 -9.37 -8.25 7.07
CA GLY A 15 -8.20 -8.57 7.90
C GLY A 15 -6.93 -7.82 7.51
N GLY A 16 -6.99 -6.97 6.48
CA GLY A 16 -5.86 -6.18 5.98
C GLY A 16 -4.60 -7.01 5.65
N SER A 17 -3.57 -6.31 5.18
CA SER A 17 -2.20 -6.83 5.17
C SER A 17 -1.38 -6.00 6.15
N PRO A 18 -0.34 -6.57 6.80
CA PRO A 18 0.67 -5.74 7.47
C PRO A 18 1.16 -4.63 6.52
N PRO A 19 1.31 -3.39 6.98
CA PRO A 19 1.70 -2.28 6.12
C PRO A 19 3.23 -2.19 5.93
N ALA A 20 3.65 -1.28 5.05
CA ALA A 20 5.03 -0.81 4.94
C ALA A 20 5.07 0.70 5.24
N LEU A 21 5.97 1.12 6.13
CA LEU A 21 6.19 2.52 6.49
C LEU A 21 7.63 2.91 6.19
N VAL A 22 7.82 4.04 5.51
CA VAL A 22 9.15 4.64 5.31
C VAL A 22 9.09 6.14 5.58
N LYS A 23 10.21 6.70 6.05
CA LYS A 23 10.43 8.13 6.08
C LYS A 23 11.07 8.56 4.76
N LEU A 24 10.45 9.51 4.08
CA LEU A 24 10.93 10.07 2.82
C LEU A 24 12.09 11.04 3.07
N GLN A 25 12.90 11.25 2.02
CA GLN A 25 13.98 12.25 2.00
C GLN A 25 13.49 13.68 2.29
N ASP A 26 12.22 14.00 1.99
CA ASP A 26 11.61 15.30 2.29
C ASP A 26 11.05 15.40 3.73
N GLY A 27 11.25 14.36 4.55
CA GLY A 27 10.87 14.31 5.95
C GLY A 27 9.48 13.73 6.24
N ARG A 28 8.61 13.61 5.22
CA ARG A 28 7.28 13.01 5.37
C ARG A 28 7.36 11.50 5.62
N LEU A 29 6.28 10.93 6.16
CA LEU A 29 6.08 9.48 6.22
C LEU A 29 5.22 9.04 5.04
N ALA A 30 5.54 7.87 4.47
CA ALA A 30 4.70 7.17 3.50
C ALA A 30 4.32 5.79 4.03
N LEU A 31 3.02 5.55 4.19
CA LEU A 31 2.45 4.28 4.66
C LEU A 31 1.71 3.61 3.50
N ALA A 32 2.27 2.51 3.01
CA ALA A 32 1.64 1.68 2.01
C ALA A 32 0.97 0.45 2.64
N TYR A 33 -0.19 0.06 2.12
CA TYR A 33 -0.93 -1.10 2.59
C TYR A 33 -1.73 -1.74 1.44
N ILE A 34 -2.08 -3.01 1.64
CA ILE A 34 -3.01 -3.71 0.76
C ILE A 34 -4.37 -3.74 1.44
N TYR A 35 -5.37 -3.19 0.76
CA TYR A 35 -6.76 -3.39 1.10
C TYR A 35 -7.20 -4.74 0.55
N ARG A 36 -7.58 -5.67 1.43
CA ARG A 36 -7.92 -7.05 1.05
C ARG A 36 -9.41 -7.21 0.84
N SER A 37 -9.85 -7.57 -0.36
CA SER A 37 -11.26 -7.82 -0.66
C SER A 37 -11.46 -9.09 -1.45
N VAL A 38 -12.60 -9.77 -1.24
CA VAL A 38 -13.02 -10.89 -2.09
C VAL A 38 -13.42 -10.41 -3.50
N TYR A 39 -13.80 -9.14 -3.66
CA TYR A 39 -14.17 -8.52 -4.93
C TYR A 39 -12.98 -7.82 -5.62
N GLY A 40 -11.77 -8.05 -5.10
CA GLY A 40 -10.53 -7.56 -5.67
C GLY A 40 -9.77 -6.60 -4.76
N SER A 41 -8.51 -6.94 -4.54
CA SER A 41 -7.62 -6.18 -3.67
C SER A 41 -7.07 -4.92 -4.36
N ARG A 42 -6.64 -3.95 -3.56
CA ARG A 42 -6.00 -2.72 -4.05
C ARG A 42 -4.76 -2.35 -3.23
N VAL A 43 -3.80 -1.71 -3.88
CA VAL A 43 -2.57 -1.20 -3.29
C VAL A 43 -2.76 0.28 -3.03
N ASN A 44 -2.61 0.71 -1.78
CA ASN A 44 -2.87 2.09 -1.38
C ASN A 44 -1.65 2.68 -0.67
N VAL A 45 -1.53 4.01 -0.68
CA VAL A 45 -0.56 4.77 0.12
C VAL A 45 -1.23 5.99 0.75
N ARG A 46 -0.76 6.35 1.96
CA ARG A 46 -1.08 7.62 2.63
C ARG A 46 0.20 8.29 3.11
N PHE A 47 0.17 9.60 3.22
CA PHE A 47 1.30 10.40 3.64
C PHE A 47 1.01 11.14 4.93
N SER A 48 2.05 11.40 5.72
CA SER A 48 1.98 12.26 6.90
C SER A 48 3.15 13.23 6.89
N SER A 49 2.86 14.51 7.14
CA SER A 49 3.86 15.58 7.25
C SER A 49 4.16 15.95 8.71
N ASP A 50 3.48 15.32 9.67
CA ASP A 50 3.50 15.63 11.10
C ASP A 50 3.84 14.40 11.95
N ASN A 51 4.72 13.53 11.44
CA ASN A 51 5.19 12.31 12.12
C ASN A 51 4.08 11.32 12.54
N GLY A 52 2.96 11.29 11.81
CA GLY A 52 1.89 10.32 11.98
C GLY A 52 0.70 10.80 12.81
N GLU A 53 0.70 12.07 13.25
CA GLU A 53 -0.42 12.69 13.97
C GLU A 53 -1.67 12.82 13.07
N SER A 54 -1.45 13.15 11.79
CA SER A 54 -2.48 13.16 10.75
C SER A 54 -1.98 12.53 9.44
N TRP A 55 -2.93 12.11 8.60
CA TRP A 55 -2.67 11.38 7.36
C TRP A 55 -3.49 11.96 6.21
N SER A 56 -2.86 12.13 5.05
CA SER A 56 -3.50 12.55 3.80
C SER A 56 -4.65 11.64 3.41
N ASP A 57 -5.45 12.02 2.42
CA ASP A 57 -6.39 11.09 1.78
C ASP A 57 -5.68 9.86 1.19
N GLU A 58 -6.45 8.79 1.02
CA GLU A 58 -5.97 7.54 0.43
C GLU A 58 -5.65 7.73 -1.05
N VAL A 59 -4.45 7.32 -1.46
CA VAL A 59 -4.03 7.25 -2.85
C VAL A 59 -4.03 5.80 -3.30
N VAL A 60 -4.85 5.47 -4.30
CA VAL A 60 -4.86 4.14 -4.93
C VAL A 60 -3.74 4.05 -5.96
N LEU A 61 -2.78 3.16 -5.72
CA LEU A 61 -1.63 2.92 -6.60
C LEU A 61 -1.89 1.79 -7.61
N ARG A 62 -2.77 0.85 -7.27
CA ARG A 62 -3.18 -0.26 -8.15
C ARG A 62 -4.54 -0.79 -7.72
N SER A 63 -5.42 -1.05 -8.68
CA SER A 63 -6.73 -1.67 -8.49
C SER A 63 -7.23 -2.27 -9.80
N GLY A 64 -8.29 -3.09 -9.73
CA GLY A 64 -8.98 -3.65 -10.90
C GLY A 64 -8.42 -4.97 -11.41
N ASP A 65 -7.23 -5.38 -10.96
CA ASP A 65 -6.54 -6.60 -11.39
C ASP A 65 -6.11 -7.51 -10.23
N GLY A 66 -6.65 -7.28 -9.03
CA GLY A 66 -6.56 -8.21 -7.92
C GLY A 66 -7.77 -9.14 -7.98
N ALA A 67 -7.57 -10.44 -8.14
CA ALA A 67 -8.67 -11.41 -8.23
C ALA A 67 -9.39 -11.66 -6.90
N ASN A 68 -8.68 -11.63 -5.77
CA ASN A 68 -9.25 -11.87 -4.44
C ASN A 68 -8.38 -11.26 -3.31
N ARG A 69 -8.69 -11.64 -2.06
CA ARG A 69 -8.07 -11.11 -0.84
C ARG A 69 -6.61 -11.53 -0.63
N ASP A 70 -6.14 -12.55 -1.34
CA ASP A 70 -4.83 -13.16 -1.15
C ASP A 70 -3.73 -12.35 -1.85
N ALA A 71 -3.47 -11.16 -1.32
CA ALA A 71 -2.41 -10.24 -1.71
C ALA A 71 -1.87 -9.56 -0.45
N GLY A 72 -0.62 -9.08 -0.43
CA GLY A 72 -0.11 -8.47 0.80
C GLY A 72 1.40 -8.42 0.97
N TYR A 73 1.76 -8.24 2.24
CA TYR A 73 3.11 -8.14 2.78
C TYR A 73 3.99 -7.13 2.03
N PRO A 74 3.50 -5.87 1.87
CA PRO A 74 4.27 -4.83 1.22
C PRO A 74 5.61 -4.59 1.92
N ARG A 75 6.61 -4.24 1.10
CA ARG A 75 7.90 -3.69 1.49
C ARG A 75 8.18 -2.50 0.59
N MET A 76 8.71 -1.43 1.17
CA MET A 76 8.88 -0.16 0.45
C MET A 76 10.26 0.42 0.73
N VAL A 77 10.87 1.01 -0.30
CA VAL A 77 12.12 1.76 -0.20
C VAL A 77 12.08 2.95 -1.15
N GLN A 78 12.71 4.06 -0.75
CA GLN A 78 12.91 5.21 -1.63
C GLN A 78 14.23 5.05 -2.39
N ARG A 79 14.16 5.17 -3.71
CA ARG A 79 15.31 5.13 -4.62
C ARG A 79 16.09 6.46 -4.60
N PRO A 80 17.33 6.47 -5.09
CA PRO A 80 18.12 7.70 -5.23
C PRO A 80 17.47 8.78 -6.11
N ASP A 81 16.62 8.41 -7.06
CA ASP A 81 15.87 9.34 -7.91
C ASP A 81 14.58 9.88 -7.25
N GLY A 82 14.40 9.65 -5.95
CA GLY A 82 13.29 10.14 -5.14
C GLY A 82 12.00 9.30 -5.25
N LYS A 83 11.90 8.36 -6.20
CA LYS A 83 10.72 7.50 -6.38
C LYS A 83 10.69 6.37 -5.36
N LEU A 84 9.49 5.90 -5.03
CA LEU A 84 9.30 4.74 -4.17
C LEU A 84 9.15 3.47 -5.01
N VAL A 85 9.82 2.39 -4.60
CA VAL A 85 9.51 1.03 -5.05
C VAL A 85 8.76 0.35 -3.93
N LEU A 86 7.54 -0.09 -4.23
CA LEU A 86 6.69 -0.86 -3.34
C LEU A 86 6.55 -2.27 -3.90
N ILE A 87 7.07 -3.28 -3.20
CA ILE A 87 7.02 -4.70 -3.57
C ILE A 87 6.02 -5.40 -2.68
N TYR A 88 5.21 -6.30 -3.23
CA TYR A 88 4.20 -7.07 -2.51
C TYR A 88 3.91 -8.36 -3.29
N TYR A 89 3.36 -9.38 -2.63
CA TYR A 89 2.76 -10.48 -3.37
C TYR A 89 1.34 -10.10 -3.81
N TRP A 90 0.98 -10.53 -5.00
CA TRP A 90 -0.29 -10.22 -5.66
C TRP A 90 -0.95 -11.49 -6.19
N ASN A 91 -2.17 -11.35 -6.67
CA ASN A 91 -2.93 -12.42 -7.31
C ASN A 91 -3.65 -11.88 -8.55
N ASN A 92 -3.78 -12.72 -9.58
CA ASN A 92 -4.52 -12.39 -10.79
C ASN A 92 -5.29 -13.63 -11.28
N ALA A 93 -6.41 -13.37 -11.97
CA ALA A 93 -7.19 -14.36 -12.71
C ALA A 93 -7.44 -13.75 -14.09
N ASN A 94 -6.92 -14.39 -15.14
CA ASN A 94 -7.09 -13.89 -16.51
C ASN A 94 -8.50 -14.19 -17.05
N ASP A 95 -9.23 -15.13 -16.43
CA ASP A 95 -10.60 -15.55 -16.77
C ASP A 95 -11.40 -15.79 -15.48
N GLU A 96 -12.72 -15.60 -15.52
CA GLU A 96 -13.62 -15.76 -14.35
C GLU A 96 -13.58 -17.18 -13.73
N ASP A 97 -13.36 -18.20 -14.56
CA ASP A 97 -13.35 -19.61 -14.14
C ASP A 97 -11.96 -20.14 -13.77
N SER A 98 -10.91 -19.30 -13.86
CA SER A 98 -9.54 -19.71 -13.60
C SER A 98 -9.19 -19.60 -12.11
N THR A 99 -8.41 -20.58 -11.60
CA THR A 99 -7.84 -20.47 -10.24
C THR A 99 -6.82 -19.33 -10.21
N PRO A 100 -6.96 -18.35 -9.31
CA PRO A 100 -6.00 -17.25 -9.22
C PRO A 100 -4.61 -17.76 -8.83
N TYR A 101 -3.57 -17.30 -9.52
CA TYR A 101 -2.18 -17.59 -9.17
C TYR A 101 -1.55 -16.41 -8.45
N ARG A 102 -0.50 -16.69 -7.66
CA ARG A 102 0.19 -15.69 -6.84
C ARG A 102 1.57 -15.42 -7.41
N TYR A 103 1.99 -14.17 -7.34
CA TYR A 103 3.28 -13.73 -7.86
C TYR A 103 3.78 -12.52 -7.08
N ILE A 104 5.06 -12.21 -7.20
CA ILE A 104 5.61 -10.96 -6.65
C ILE A 104 5.43 -9.86 -7.68
N ALA A 105 4.87 -8.74 -7.26
CA ALA A 105 4.68 -7.56 -8.07
C ALA A 105 5.35 -6.35 -7.42
N SER A 106 5.55 -5.31 -8.21
CA SER A 106 6.00 -4.01 -7.69
C SER A 106 5.25 -2.86 -8.34
N THR A 107 5.00 -1.82 -7.56
CA THR A 107 4.55 -0.52 -8.07
C THR A 107 5.64 0.52 -7.80
N ILE A 108 6.06 1.23 -8.84
CA ILE A 108 7.02 2.33 -8.74
C ILE A 108 6.25 3.63 -8.93
N PHE A 109 6.37 4.56 -7.99
CA PHE A 109 5.62 5.82 -8.03
C PHE A 109 6.43 6.99 -7.47
N ASP A 110 6.03 8.20 -7.87
CA ASP A 110 6.66 9.45 -7.45
C ASP A 110 5.86 10.08 -6.31
N PRO A 111 6.36 10.06 -5.05
CA PRO A 111 5.65 10.64 -3.91
C PRO A 111 5.55 12.18 -3.98
N GLY A 112 6.30 12.83 -4.88
CA GLY A 112 6.22 14.27 -5.13
C GLY A 112 4.91 14.71 -5.76
N LYS A 113 4.10 13.79 -6.31
CA LYS A 113 2.78 14.08 -6.88
C LYS A 113 1.71 14.42 -5.83
N TRP A 114 1.96 14.14 -4.55
CA TRP A 114 1.00 14.33 -3.44
C TRP A 114 1.66 15.09 -2.29
N LYS A 115 2.17 16.30 -2.56
CA LYS A 115 2.72 17.19 -1.53
C LYS A 115 1.63 18.01 -0.85
#